data_AF-A0A232FEL5-F1
#
_entry.id   AF-A0A232FEL5-F1
#
_cell.length_a   1.000
_cell.length_b   1.000
_cell.length_c   1.000
_cell.angle_alpha   90.00
_cell.angle_beta   90.00
_cell.angle_gamma   90.00
#
_symmetry.space_group_name_H-M   'P 1'
#
loop_
_entity.id
_entity.type
_entity.pdbx_description
1 polymer ?
#
loop_
_entity_poly.entity_id
_entity_poly.type
_entity_poly.pdbx_seq_one_letter_code
_entity_poly.pdbx_strand_id
1 'polypeptide(L)'
;MSLFKQFLISYFFCLLLQSLKIVVEAQNIQQCPNPTEISPCTCSIKKNGLDVICEFTDFNHISKAMDGLKGRQNSIIFYLKLRHNNMPKLQGFVFLGLDIHHLTIHNSSLAVVEETSLSSIGLDTLEILTLYENKISVIESDAFRGLDK
;
A
#
# COMPACT_ATOMS: atom_id res chain seq x y z
N MET A 1 36.57 26.78 -47.35
CA MET A 1 35.26 27.38 -46.98
C MET A 1 34.10 26.39 -46.94
N SER A 2 34.35 25.07 -46.86
CA SER A 2 33.33 24.00 -46.81
C SER A 2 33.27 23.32 -45.42
N LEU A 3 34.42 23.13 -44.77
CA LEU A 3 34.52 22.51 -43.43
C LEU A 3 33.88 23.33 -42.29
N PHE A 4 33.89 24.67 -42.37
CA PHE A 4 33.31 25.53 -41.32
C PHE A 4 31.76 25.52 -41.30
N LYS A 5 31.12 25.24 -42.45
CA LYS A 5 29.65 25.10 -42.54
C LYS A 5 29.17 23.76 -41.95
N GLN A 6 29.95 22.69 -42.09
CA GLN A 6 29.62 21.38 -41.53
C GLN A 6 29.60 21.40 -39.98
N PHE A 7 30.55 22.11 -39.37
CA PHE A 7 30.65 22.26 -37.92
C PHE A 7 29.48 23.05 -37.32
N LEU A 8 29.04 24.13 -37.99
CA LEU A 8 27.90 24.94 -37.54
C LEU A 8 26.57 24.17 -37.61
N ILE A 9 26.38 23.33 -38.64
CA ILE A 9 25.17 22.50 -38.81
C ILE A 9 25.13 21.39 -37.74
N SER A 10 26.28 20.76 -37.44
CA SER A 10 26.38 19.75 -36.37
C SER A 10 26.13 20.34 -34.98
N TYR A 11 26.62 21.56 -34.71
CA TYR A 11 26.41 22.27 -33.45
C TYR A 11 24.96 22.67 -33.25
N PHE A 12 24.26 23.11 -34.31
CA PHE A 12 22.84 23.45 -34.26
C PHE A 12 21.95 22.22 -33.99
N PHE A 13 22.29 21.06 -34.57
CA PHE A 13 21.57 19.80 -34.34
C PHE A 13 21.78 19.28 -32.91
N CYS A 14 22.96 19.52 -32.33
CA CYS A 14 23.27 19.15 -30.93
C CYS A 14 22.51 20.04 -29.93
N LEU A 15 22.36 21.35 -30.21
CA LEU A 15 21.61 22.27 -29.34
C LEU A 15 20.09 22.00 -29.36
N LEU A 16 19.52 21.58 -30.49
CA LEU A 16 18.09 21.21 -30.59
C LEU A 16 17.74 19.93 -29.78
N LEU A 17 18.70 19.02 -29.59
CA LEU A 17 18.52 17.83 -28.76
C LEU A 17 18.55 18.15 -27.25
N GLN A 18 19.16 19.27 -26.84
CA GLN A 18 19.22 19.69 -25.43
C GLN A 18 17.94 20.39 -24.95
N SER A 19 17.06 20.82 -25.85
CA SER A 19 15.78 21.48 -25.51
C SER A 19 14.60 20.51 -25.33
N LEU A 20 14.77 19.22 -25.59
CA LEU A 20 13.76 18.19 -25.34
C LEU A 20 14.09 17.41 -24.05
N LYS A 21 14.25 18.13 -22.94
CA LYS A 21 14.08 17.49 -21.63
C LYS A 21 12.60 17.26 -21.42
N ILE A 22 12.12 16.13 -21.89
CA ILE A 22 10.81 15.60 -21.49
C ILE A 22 10.88 15.44 -19.98
N VAL A 23 10.19 16.30 -19.24
CA VAL A 23 9.88 16.05 -17.84
C VAL A 23 8.92 14.88 -17.87
N VAL A 24 9.45 13.66 -17.74
CA VAL A 24 8.64 12.51 -17.40
C VAL A 24 8.24 12.73 -15.96
N GLU A 25 7.07 13.33 -15.77
CA GLU A 25 6.38 13.28 -14.49
C GLU A 25 6.21 11.79 -14.18
N ALA A 26 6.97 11.28 -13.20
CA ALA A 26 6.83 9.91 -12.76
C ALA A 26 5.45 9.79 -12.14
N GLN A 27 4.44 9.50 -12.96
CA GLN A 27 3.14 9.09 -12.49
C GLN A 27 3.42 7.86 -11.63
N ASN A 28 3.13 7.96 -10.34
CA ASN A 28 3.26 6.86 -9.40
C ASN A 28 2.21 5.82 -9.80
N ILE A 29 2.55 4.97 -10.77
CA ILE A 29 1.67 3.95 -11.32
C ILE A 29 1.51 2.90 -10.23
N GLN A 30 0.37 2.97 -9.54
CA GLN A 30 -0.04 1.98 -8.55
C GLN A 30 0.00 0.60 -9.19
N GLN A 31 0.73 -0.34 -8.59
CA GLN A 31 0.85 -1.68 -9.14
C GLN A 31 0.73 -2.78 -8.10
N CYS A 32 -0.17 -3.72 -8.35
CA CYS A 32 -0.35 -4.90 -7.53
C CYS A 32 0.88 -5.82 -7.54
N PRO A 33 1.23 -6.43 -6.38
CA PRO A 33 2.16 -7.56 -6.27
C PRO A 33 1.91 -8.68 -7.26
N ASN A 34 2.91 -9.55 -7.45
CA ASN A 34 2.64 -10.81 -8.13
C ASN A 34 1.59 -11.57 -7.31
N PRO A 35 0.53 -12.14 -7.93
CA PRO A 35 -0.48 -12.88 -7.18
C PRO A 35 0.09 -13.99 -6.27
N THR A 36 1.24 -14.58 -6.61
CA THR A 36 1.90 -15.60 -5.79
C THR A 36 2.56 -15.04 -4.52
N GLU A 37 2.95 -13.76 -4.51
CA GLU A 37 3.56 -13.09 -3.36
C GLU A 37 2.54 -12.86 -2.25
N ILE A 38 1.29 -12.58 -2.61
CA ILE A 38 0.21 -12.22 -1.68
C ILE A 38 -0.89 -13.27 -1.55
N SER A 39 -0.75 -14.43 -2.21
CA SER A 39 -1.74 -15.51 -2.16
C SER A 39 -2.03 -15.96 -0.71
N PRO A 40 -3.30 -16.18 -0.32
CA PRO A 40 -4.52 -16.22 -1.14
C PRO A 40 -5.23 -14.86 -1.28
N CYS A 41 -4.62 -13.76 -0.82
CA CYS A 41 -5.19 -12.44 -1.02
C CYS A 41 -5.15 -12.03 -2.50
N THR A 42 -6.04 -11.13 -2.86
CA THR A 42 -6.13 -10.55 -4.20
C THR A 42 -5.89 -9.04 -4.13
N CYS A 43 -5.39 -8.49 -5.22
CA CYS A 43 -5.17 -7.06 -5.38
C CYS A 43 -5.70 -6.61 -6.73
N SER A 44 -6.38 -5.46 -6.75
CA SER A 44 -6.78 -4.77 -7.98
C SER A 44 -6.47 -3.28 -7.90
N ILE A 45 -6.13 -2.68 -9.03
CA ILE A 45 -5.87 -1.24 -9.12
C ILE A 45 -7.20 -0.51 -9.32
N LYS A 46 -7.47 0.51 -8.51
CA LYS A 46 -8.64 1.40 -8.60
C LYS A 46 -8.18 2.85 -8.79
N LYS A 47 -9.16 3.75 -8.96
CA LYS A 47 -8.92 5.19 -9.17
C LYS A 47 -8.03 5.83 -8.11
N ASN A 48 -8.20 5.43 -6.83
CA ASN A 48 -7.55 6.08 -5.69
C ASN A 48 -6.38 5.26 -5.11
N GLY A 49 -6.07 4.09 -5.68
CA GLY A 49 -5.07 3.19 -5.12
C GLY A 49 -5.44 1.72 -5.27
N LEU A 50 -4.77 0.87 -4.50
CA LEU A 50 -4.98 -0.57 -4.47
C LEU A 50 -6.23 -0.94 -3.66
N ASP A 51 -6.98 -1.92 -4.15
CA ASP A 51 -8.05 -2.62 -3.43
C ASP A 51 -7.56 -4.04 -3.17
N VAL A 52 -7.20 -4.30 -1.91
CA VAL A 52 -6.63 -5.56 -1.43
C VAL A 52 -7.67 -6.30 -0.59
N ILE A 53 -7.89 -7.56 -0.93
CA ILE A 53 -8.91 -8.40 -0.32
C ILE A 53 -8.27 -9.73 0.11
N CYS A 54 -8.33 -10.03 1.40
CA CYS A 54 -7.95 -11.33 1.97
C CYS A 54 -9.20 -11.99 2.56
N GLU A 55 -9.58 -13.15 2.02
CA GLU A 55 -10.78 -13.89 2.47
C GLU A 55 -10.48 -15.37 2.70
N PHE A 56 -11.19 -15.97 3.66
CA PHE A 56 -11.12 -17.40 3.98
C PHE A 56 -9.69 -17.90 4.26
N THR A 57 -8.87 -17.07 4.90
CA THR A 57 -7.48 -17.37 5.21
C THR A 57 -7.17 -17.14 6.69
N ASP A 58 -5.90 -17.24 7.07
CA ASP A 58 -5.41 -17.08 8.42
C ASP A 58 -4.43 -15.91 8.56
N PHE A 59 -4.05 -15.62 9.80
CA PHE A 59 -3.11 -14.54 10.09
C PHE A 59 -1.75 -14.70 9.37
N ASN A 60 -1.24 -15.93 9.21
CA ASN A 60 0.09 -16.14 8.63
C ASN A 60 0.12 -15.73 7.15
N HIS A 61 -0.93 -16.09 6.41
CA HIS A 61 -1.08 -15.67 5.02
C HIS A 61 -1.32 -14.16 4.88
N ILE A 62 -2.11 -13.56 5.78
CA ILE A 62 -2.33 -12.11 5.82
C ILE A 62 -1.01 -11.38 6.05
N SER A 63 -0.22 -11.79 7.06
CA SER A 63 1.08 -11.19 7.36
C SER A 63 2.02 -11.26 6.16
N LYS A 64 2.10 -12.43 5.50
CA LYS A 64 2.91 -12.60 4.29
C LYS A 64 2.45 -11.69 3.16
N ALA A 65 1.14 -11.53 2.97
CA ALA A 65 0.59 -10.61 1.98
C ALA A 65 0.93 -9.15 2.29
N MET A 66 0.87 -8.75 3.57
CA MET A 66 1.29 -7.41 3.99
C MET A 66 2.77 -7.18 3.69
N ASP A 67 3.64 -8.17 3.90
CA ASP A 67 5.06 -8.06 3.58
C ASP A 67 5.32 -7.93 2.07
N GLY A 68 4.56 -8.66 1.24
CA GLY A 68 4.59 -8.51 -0.22
C GLY A 68 4.16 -7.12 -0.70
N LEU A 69 3.26 -6.45 0.03
CA LEU A 69 2.83 -5.08 -0.25
C LEU A 69 3.87 -4.04 0.21
N LYS A 70 4.49 -4.23 1.39
CA LYS A 70 5.55 -3.35 1.94
C LYS A 70 6.76 -3.24 1.02
N GLY A 71 7.07 -4.30 0.26
CA GLY A 71 8.18 -4.32 -0.69
C GLY A 71 8.06 -3.29 -1.83
N ARG A 72 6.94 -2.57 -1.94
CA ARG A 72 6.68 -1.58 -2.99
C ARG A 72 6.64 -0.18 -2.41
N GLN A 73 7.60 0.66 -2.82
CA GLN A 73 7.63 2.05 -2.40
C GLN A 73 6.41 2.81 -2.94
N ASN A 74 5.78 3.62 -2.09
CA ASN A 74 4.71 4.57 -2.42
C ASN A 74 3.42 3.97 -3.01
N SER A 75 3.10 2.71 -2.66
CA SER A 75 1.80 2.12 -2.99
C SER A 75 0.74 2.59 -1.97
N ILE A 76 -0.33 3.18 -2.47
CA ILE A 76 -1.49 3.61 -1.67
C ILE A 76 -2.48 2.44 -1.64
N ILE A 77 -2.74 1.88 -0.46
CA ILE A 77 -3.79 0.87 -0.27
C ILE A 77 -5.07 1.61 0.12
N PHE A 78 -5.88 1.90 -0.88
CA PHE A 78 -7.10 2.65 -0.65
C PHE A 78 -8.13 1.81 0.13
N TYR A 79 -8.24 0.51 -0.18
CA TYR A 79 -9.05 -0.43 0.58
C TYR A 79 -8.24 -1.67 0.97
N LEU A 80 -8.21 -1.98 2.26
CA LEU A 80 -7.75 -3.26 2.79
C LEU A 80 -8.92 -3.96 3.49
N LYS A 81 -9.33 -5.11 2.96
CA LYS A 81 -10.47 -5.89 3.45
C LYS A 81 -10.01 -7.26 3.92
N LEU A 82 -10.14 -7.53 5.21
CA LEU A 82 -9.95 -8.83 5.83
C LEU A 82 -11.33 -9.41 6.17
N ARG A 83 -11.79 -10.43 5.45
CA ARG A 83 -13.15 -10.98 5.59
C ARG A 83 -13.15 -12.48 5.81
N HIS A 84 -14.02 -13.00 6.66
CA HIS A 84 -14.17 -14.45 6.84
C HIS A 84 -12.86 -15.18 7.18
N ASN A 85 -11.93 -14.52 7.86
CA ASN A 85 -10.62 -15.06 8.19
C ASN A 85 -10.60 -15.73 9.58
N ASN A 86 -9.63 -16.60 9.82
CA ASN A 86 -9.33 -17.10 11.15
C ASN A 86 -8.17 -16.29 11.75
N MET A 87 -8.48 -15.16 12.36
CA MET A 87 -7.51 -14.22 12.91
C MET A 87 -7.95 -13.74 14.30
N PRO A 88 -7.79 -14.57 15.35
CA PRO A 88 -8.26 -14.23 16.70
C PRO A 88 -7.53 -13.05 17.34
N LYS A 89 -6.32 -12.74 16.85
CA LYS A 89 -5.51 -11.61 17.32
C LYS A 89 -5.02 -10.81 16.13
N LEU A 90 -5.22 -9.49 16.18
CA LEU A 90 -4.57 -8.57 15.26
C LEU A 90 -3.22 -8.21 15.87
N GLN A 91 -2.17 -8.84 15.35
CA GLN A 91 -0.83 -8.71 15.91
C GLN A 91 -0.20 -7.34 15.61
N GLY A 92 0.69 -6.91 16.49
CA GLY A 92 1.44 -5.69 16.40
C GLY A 92 2.26 -5.60 15.12
N PHE A 93 2.40 -4.37 14.60
CA PHE A 93 3.22 -4.05 13.43
C PHE A 93 2.85 -4.76 12.12
N VAL A 94 1.71 -5.47 12.05
CA VAL A 94 1.27 -6.17 10.84
C VAL A 94 1.13 -5.22 9.65
N PHE A 95 0.67 -3.99 9.91
CA PHE A 95 0.49 -2.93 8.91
C PHE A 95 1.64 -1.91 8.85
N LEU A 96 2.74 -2.13 9.59
CA LEU A 96 3.84 -1.18 9.63
C LEU A 96 4.42 -0.93 8.24
N GLY A 97 4.53 0.35 7.86
CA GLY A 97 5.08 0.76 6.57
C GLY A 97 4.09 0.64 5.40
N LEU A 98 2.83 0.32 5.67
CA LEU A 98 1.76 0.40 4.68
C LEU A 98 1.02 1.74 4.80
N ASP A 99 0.66 2.28 3.64
CA ASP A 99 -0.22 3.44 3.51
C ASP A 99 -1.65 2.93 3.26
N ILE A 100 -2.49 2.92 4.29
CA ILE A 100 -3.84 2.34 4.24
C ILE A 100 -4.86 3.41 4.59
N HIS A 101 -5.80 3.67 3.69
CA HIS A 101 -6.85 4.66 3.94
C HIS A 101 -8.11 4.04 4.57
N HIS A 102 -8.55 2.86 4.10
CA HIS A 102 -9.80 2.23 4.57
C HIS A 102 -9.51 0.78 4.98
N LEU A 103 -9.52 0.51 6.28
CA LEU A 103 -9.34 -0.83 6.84
C LEU A 103 -10.68 -1.41 7.29
N THR A 104 -11.06 -2.54 6.70
CA THR A 104 -12.23 -3.31 7.12
C THR A 104 -11.81 -4.69 7.59
N ILE A 105 -12.18 -5.05 8.81
CA ILE A 105 -12.08 -6.41 9.35
C ILE A 105 -13.48 -6.90 9.67
N HIS A 106 -13.97 -7.84 8.87
CA HIS A 106 -15.33 -8.36 8.93
C HIS A 106 -15.32 -9.86 9.20
N ASN A 107 -16.10 -10.32 10.18
CA ASN A 107 -16.33 -11.75 10.41
C ASN A 107 -15.03 -12.58 10.40
N SER A 108 -13.98 -12.10 11.10
CA SER A 108 -12.62 -12.66 10.99
C SER A 108 -12.10 -13.25 12.30
N SER A 109 -13.02 -13.72 13.16
CA SER A 109 -12.78 -14.27 14.50
C SER A 109 -12.00 -13.38 15.48
N LEU A 110 -11.71 -12.13 15.11
CA LEU A 110 -10.91 -11.18 15.86
C LEU A 110 -11.44 -10.96 17.27
N ALA A 111 -10.61 -11.25 18.27
CA ALA A 111 -10.92 -11.12 19.69
C ALA A 111 -10.03 -10.09 20.40
N VAL A 112 -8.75 -10.01 19.99
CA VAL A 112 -7.76 -9.12 20.61
C VAL A 112 -7.13 -8.20 19.57
N VAL A 113 -7.13 -6.90 19.85
CA VAL A 113 -6.40 -5.88 19.09
C VAL A 113 -5.18 -5.46 19.91
N GLU A 114 -3.97 -5.76 19.42
CA GLU A 114 -2.72 -5.42 20.12
C GLU A 114 -2.37 -3.94 20.05
N GLU A 115 -1.60 -3.48 21.02
CA GLU A 115 -1.14 -2.11 21.25
C GLU A 115 -0.54 -1.47 19.99
N THR A 116 0.27 -2.21 19.23
CA THR A 116 0.97 -1.68 18.05
C THR A 116 0.35 -2.11 16.72
N SER A 117 -0.84 -2.72 16.76
CA SER A 117 -1.46 -3.28 15.56
C SER A 117 -2.03 -2.22 14.62
N LEU A 118 -2.68 -1.19 15.16
CA LEU A 118 -3.27 -0.09 14.40
C LEU A 118 -2.46 1.20 14.52
N SER A 119 -1.84 1.48 15.68
CA SER A 119 -0.94 2.62 15.89
C SER A 119 0.33 2.59 15.04
N SER A 120 0.61 1.48 14.35
CA SER A 120 1.71 1.34 13.38
C SER A 120 1.29 1.61 11.93
N ILE A 121 0.00 1.79 11.64
CA ILE A 121 -0.46 2.27 10.33
C ILE A 121 0.09 3.68 10.14
N GLY A 122 0.52 4.02 8.91
CA GLY A 122 1.07 5.34 8.60
C GLY A 122 0.22 6.45 9.24
N LEU A 123 0.84 7.22 10.14
CA LEU A 123 0.20 8.02 11.20
C LEU A 123 -0.81 9.09 10.73
N ASP A 124 -1.00 9.27 9.42
CA ASP A 124 -1.85 10.32 8.87
C ASP A 124 -2.75 9.85 7.70
N THR A 125 -2.84 8.54 7.40
CA THR A 125 -3.58 8.10 6.18
C THR A 125 -4.85 7.29 6.43
N LEU A 126 -5.00 6.64 7.59
CA LEU A 126 -6.20 5.87 7.89
C LEU A 126 -7.41 6.78 8.15
N GLU A 127 -8.35 6.82 7.20
CA GLU A 127 -9.59 7.60 7.27
C GLU A 127 -10.75 6.80 7.89
N ILE A 128 -10.83 5.50 7.58
CA ILE A 128 -11.94 4.65 7.99
C ILE A 128 -11.41 3.33 8.55
N LEU A 129 -11.81 3.02 9.78
CA LEU A 129 -11.61 1.74 10.43
C LEU A 129 -12.96 1.10 10.76
N THR A 130 -13.24 -0.08 10.19
CA THR A 130 -14.47 -0.83 10.46
C THR A 130 -14.15 -2.22 11.00
N LEU A 131 -14.61 -2.51 12.22
CA LEU A 131 -14.40 -3.79 12.91
C LEU A 131 -15.77 -4.38 13.31
N TYR A 132 -16.43 -5.12 12.42
CA TYR A 132 -17.80 -5.60 12.65
C TYR A 132 -17.96 -7.10 12.45
N GLU A 133 -18.95 -7.68 13.13
CA GLU A 133 -19.19 -9.13 13.19
C GLU A 133 -17.96 -9.94 13.66
N ASN A 134 -17.15 -9.36 14.54
CA ASN A 134 -16.03 -10.04 15.18
C ASN A 134 -16.39 -10.46 16.61
N LYS A 135 -15.42 -11.00 17.35
CA LYS A 135 -15.55 -11.47 18.74
C LYS A 135 -14.72 -10.62 19.70
N ILE A 136 -14.58 -9.32 19.40
CA ILE A 136 -13.68 -8.40 20.11
C ILE A 136 -14.05 -8.39 21.59
N SER A 137 -13.10 -8.80 22.42
CA SER A 137 -13.21 -8.80 23.87
C SER A 137 -12.14 -7.93 24.51
N VAL A 138 -11.02 -7.70 23.82
CA VAL A 138 -9.91 -6.87 24.29
C VAL A 138 -9.43 -5.96 23.18
N ILE A 139 -9.29 -4.68 23.50
CA ILE A 139 -8.51 -3.72 22.74
C ILE A 139 -7.48 -3.16 23.73
N GLU A 140 -6.20 -3.35 23.44
CA GLU A 140 -5.12 -2.83 24.27
C GLU A 140 -5.07 -1.29 24.20
N SER A 141 -4.68 -0.65 25.30
CA SER A 141 -4.92 0.79 25.53
C SER A 141 -4.35 1.72 24.47
N ASP A 142 -3.17 1.40 23.92
CA ASP A 142 -2.53 2.27 22.92
C ASP A 142 -2.76 1.77 21.47
N ALA A 143 -3.67 0.81 21.27
CA ALA A 143 -4.01 0.30 19.93
C ALA A 143 -4.35 1.44 18.95
N PHE A 144 -5.07 2.47 19.40
CA PHE A 144 -5.49 3.61 18.58
C PHE A 144 -4.57 4.84 18.68
N ARG A 145 -3.44 4.74 19.37
CA ARG A 145 -2.53 5.87 19.54
C ARG A 145 -2.06 6.39 18.17
N GLY A 146 -2.18 7.69 17.94
CA GLY A 146 -1.80 8.34 16.68
C GLY A 146 -2.89 8.31 15.59
N LEU A 147 -4.07 7.74 15.86
CA LEU A 147 -5.24 7.80 14.98
C LEU A 147 -6.20 8.94 15.35
N ASP A 148 -5.70 9.97 16.03
CA ASP A 148 -6.45 11.10 16.61
C ASP A 148 -6.55 12.33 15.69
N LYS A 149 -6.14 12.21 14.42
CA LYS A 149 -6.09 13.32 13.46
C LYS A 149 -7.16 13.25 12.38
#